data_AF-A0A626RH15-F1
#
_entry.id   AF-A0A626RH15-F1
#
_cell.length_a   1.000
_cell.length_b   1.000
_cell.length_c   1.000
_cell.angle_alpha   90.00
_cell.angle_beta   90.00
_cell.angle_gamma   90.00
#
_symmetry.space_group_name_H-M   'P 1'
#
loop_
_entity.id
_entity.type
_entity.pdbx_description
1 polymer ?
#
loop_
_entity_poly.entity_id
_entity_poly.type
_entity_poly.pdbx_seq_one_letter_code
_entity_poly.pdbx_strand_id
1 'polypeptide(L)'
;GVDDVRWLASVGTDYGMIAVRADSPWKTLKDLMTAMEKDPNSVVIGAGASIGSQDWMKSALLAQKANVDPHKMRYVAFEGGGEPVTALMGNHVQVVSGDLSEMVPYLGGDKIRVLAVFSENRLPGQLANVPTAKEQGYDLVWPIIRGFYVGPKVSDADYQWWVDTFKKLQQTDEFKKQRDLRGLFEFDMTGQQLDDYVKKQVTDYREQAKAFGLAK
;
A
#
# COMPACT_ATOMS: atom_id res chain seq x y z
N GLY A 1 6.89 15.26 -13.21
CA GLY A 1 5.54 15.71 -12.85
C GLY A 1 4.53 14.68 -13.33
N VAL A 2 3.34 14.61 -12.73
CA VAL A 2 2.29 13.68 -13.19
C VAL A 2 1.85 13.96 -14.64
N ASP A 3 2.08 15.18 -15.12
CA ASP A 3 1.80 15.63 -16.49
C ASP A 3 2.97 15.42 -17.47
N ASP A 4 4.12 14.93 -17.01
CA ASP A 4 5.29 14.68 -17.88
C ASP A 4 5.22 13.31 -18.58
N VAL A 5 4.15 12.55 -18.36
CA VAL A 5 3.93 11.22 -18.91
C VAL A 5 2.47 11.06 -19.31
N ARG A 6 2.18 10.07 -20.15
CA ARG A 6 0.82 9.59 -20.43
C ARG A 6 0.64 8.25 -19.74
N TRP A 7 -0.23 8.18 -18.73
CA TRP A 7 -0.53 6.89 -18.10
C TRP A 7 -1.23 5.98 -19.10
N LEU A 8 -0.82 4.72 -19.15
CA LEU A 8 -1.16 3.81 -20.23
C LEU A 8 -2.08 2.68 -19.76
N ALA A 9 -1.61 1.88 -18.82
CA ALA A 9 -2.34 0.72 -18.35
C ALA A 9 -1.94 0.37 -16.93
N SER A 10 -2.93 0.03 -16.12
CA SER A 10 -2.70 -0.63 -14.85
C SER A 10 -2.47 -2.12 -15.08
N VAL A 11 -1.68 -2.75 -14.22
CA VAL A 11 -1.52 -4.22 -14.19
C VAL A 11 -2.20 -4.85 -12.98
N GLY A 12 -2.73 -4.00 -12.10
CA GLY A 12 -3.42 -4.34 -10.88
C GLY A 12 -3.24 -3.25 -9.84
N THR A 13 -3.96 -3.40 -8.74
CA THR A 13 -3.75 -2.60 -7.54
C THR A 13 -3.08 -3.46 -6.48
N ASP A 14 -2.18 -2.85 -5.74
CA ASP A 14 -1.71 -3.34 -4.46
C ASP A 14 -2.46 -2.57 -3.36
N TYR A 15 -2.35 -3.01 -2.12
CA TYR A 15 -2.94 -2.29 -0.98
C TYR A 15 -1.95 -2.19 0.16
N GLY A 16 -1.95 -1.03 0.80
CA GLY A 16 -1.22 -0.86 2.05
C GLY A 16 -1.77 -1.79 3.13
N MET A 17 -0.91 -2.19 4.05
CA MET A 17 -1.28 -3.03 5.19
C MET A 17 -0.43 -2.74 6.41
N ILE A 18 -0.85 -3.30 7.54
CA ILE A 18 -0.07 -3.32 8.77
C ILE A 18 -0.03 -4.71 9.39
N ALA A 19 1.17 -5.17 9.71
CA ALA A 19 1.41 -6.52 10.18
C ALA A 19 2.36 -6.54 11.38
N VAL A 20 2.25 -7.61 12.16
CA VAL A 20 3.04 -7.90 13.35
C VAL A 20 3.47 -9.35 13.34
N ARG A 21 4.45 -9.72 14.17
CA ARG A 21 4.73 -11.14 14.40
C ARG A 21 3.50 -11.86 14.96
N ALA A 22 3.33 -13.14 14.65
CA ALA A 22 2.19 -13.93 15.10
C ALA A 22 2.10 -14.02 16.64
N ASP A 23 3.24 -14.05 17.33
CA ASP A 23 3.34 -14.04 18.79
C ASP A 23 3.29 -12.64 19.43
N SER A 24 3.15 -11.58 18.62
CA SER A 24 2.90 -10.22 19.13
C SER A 24 1.69 -10.21 20.08
N PRO A 25 1.72 -9.42 21.17
CA PRO A 25 0.56 -9.24 22.04
C PRO A 25 -0.62 -8.58 21.32
N TRP A 26 -0.38 -7.87 20.22
CA TRP A 26 -1.43 -7.22 19.43
C TRP A 26 -2.07 -8.23 18.47
N LYS A 27 -3.36 -8.50 18.68
CA LYS A 27 -4.13 -9.46 17.87
C LYS A 27 -5.03 -8.77 16.85
N THR A 28 -5.39 -7.52 17.12
CA THR A 28 -6.23 -6.66 16.28
C THR A 28 -5.54 -5.33 15.99
N LEU A 29 -6.03 -4.58 14.99
CA LEU A 29 -5.55 -3.22 14.77
C LEU A 29 -5.82 -2.35 16.01
N LYS A 30 -6.98 -2.51 16.65
CA LYS A 30 -7.32 -1.76 17.88
C LYS A 30 -6.32 -1.96 19.01
N ASP A 31 -5.79 -3.18 19.20
CA ASP A 31 -4.77 -3.45 20.22
C ASP A 31 -3.50 -2.65 19.95
N LEU A 32 -3.06 -2.63 18.69
CA LEU A 32 -1.91 -1.86 18.26
C LEU A 32 -2.14 -0.36 18.44
N MET A 33 -3.29 0.14 18.04
CA MET A 33 -3.63 1.57 18.15
C MET A 33 -3.68 2.01 19.63
N THR A 34 -4.24 1.18 20.51
CA THR A 34 -4.23 1.42 21.96
C THR A 34 -2.81 1.44 22.53
N ALA A 35 -1.93 0.55 22.06
CA ALA A 35 -0.53 0.52 22.47
C ALA A 35 0.23 1.77 21.99
N MET A 36 0.01 2.18 20.74
CA MET A 36 0.56 3.41 20.18
C MET A 36 0.12 4.64 20.97
N GLU A 37 -1.18 4.77 21.29
CA GLU A 37 -1.73 5.90 22.06
C GLU A 37 -1.14 5.95 23.48
N LYS A 38 -1.01 4.80 24.14
CA LYS A 38 -0.48 4.68 25.50
C LYS A 38 1.02 5.03 25.58
N ASP A 39 1.81 4.50 24.66
CA ASP A 39 3.24 4.79 24.58
C ASP A 39 3.74 4.66 23.13
N PRO A 40 3.83 5.79 22.39
CA PRO A 40 4.33 5.80 21.02
C PRO A 40 5.75 5.23 20.87
N ASN A 41 6.55 5.23 21.94
CA ASN A 41 7.92 4.69 21.92
C ASN A 41 7.97 3.16 22.06
N SER A 42 6.86 2.52 22.47
CA SER A 42 6.75 1.07 22.59
C SER A 42 6.55 0.35 21.26
N VAL A 43 6.22 1.11 20.21
CA VAL A 43 5.91 0.59 18.88
C VAL A 43 6.93 1.11 17.88
N VAL A 44 7.88 0.26 17.49
CA VAL A 44 8.79 0.55 16.37
C VAL A 44 8.19 0.01 15.08
N ILE A 45 7.92 0.93 14.14
CA ILE A 45 7.36 0.65 12.82
C ILE A 45 8.49 0.60 11.80
N GLY A 46 8.61 -0.52 11.08
CA GLY A 46 9.50 -0.66 9.93
C GLY A 46 8.75 -0.51 8.60
N ALA A 47 9.35 0.13 7.62
CA ALA A 47 8.75 0.36 6.31
C ALA A 47 9.81 0.62 5.21
N GLY A 48 9.44 0.39 3.95
CA GLY A 48 10.36 0.32 2.80
C GLY A 48 10.82 1.65 2.21
N ALA A 49 10.69 2.78 2.92
CA ALA A 49 11.11 4.08 2.41
C ALA A 49 11.32 5.11 3.53
N SER A 50 11.84 6.29 3.18
CA SER A 50 12.11 7.37 4.13
C SER A 50 10.85 8.15 4.56
N ILE A 51 11.03 9.08 5.50
CA ILE A 51 10.00 10.05 5.90
C ILE A 51 9.45 10.79 4.66
N GLY A 52 8.13 10.93 4.61
CA GLY A 52 7.41 11.56 3.50
C GLY A 52 7.10 10.66 2.29
N SER A 53 7.57 9.40 2.32
CA SER A 53 7.16 8.37 1.37
C SER A 53 5.70 7.94 1.58
N GLN A 54 5.17 7.13 0.66
CA GLN A 54 3.85 6.53 0.82
C GLN A 54 3.79 5.60 2.06
N ASP A 55 4.83 4.82 2.36
CA ASP A 55 4.81 3.93 3.52
C ASP A 55 4.88 4.66 4.85
N TRP A 56 5.65 5.76 4.88
CA TRP A 56 5.61 6.67 6.02
C TRP A 56 4.21 7.27 6.18
N MET A 57 3.56 7.67 5.08
CA MET A 57 2.22 8.28 5.10
C MET A 57 1.16 7.34 5.67
N LYS A 58 1.16 6.06 5.29
CA LYS A 58 0.28 5.04 5.87
C LYS A 58 0.42 4.96 7.40
N SER A 59 1.67 4.94 7.87
CA SER A 59 2.00 4.86 9.30
C SER A 59 1.59 6.15 10.04
N ALA A 60 1.83 7.31 9.42
CA ALA A 60 1.46 8.61 9.96
C ALA A 60 -0.07 8.77 10.09
N LEU A 61 -0.83 8.33 9.09
CA LEU A 61 -2.29 8.34 9.13
C LEU A 61 -2.85 7.44 10.23
N LEU A 62 -2.23 6.27 10.47
CA LEU A 62 -2.58 5.44 11.62
C LEU A 62 -2.21 6.10 12.95
N ALA A 63 -1.02 6.68 13.07
CA ALA A 63 -0.66 7.44 14.27
C ALA A 63 -1.69 8.53 14.58
N GLN A 64 -2.10 9.34 13.61
CA GLN A 64 -3.15 10.35 13.81
C GLN A 64 -4.47 9.72 14.29
N LYS A 65 -4.88 8.61 13.69
CA LYS A 65 -6.10 7.88 14.07
C LYS A 65 -6.00 7.22 15.45
N ALA A 66 -4.80 7.04 15.98
CA ALA A 66 -4.52 6.63 17.35
C ALA A 66 -4.33 7.83 18.31
N ASN A 67 -4.64 9.05 17.88
CA ASN A 67 -4.36 10.29 18.62
C ASN A 67 -2.88 10.53 18.95
N VAL A 68 -1.98 9.94 18.15
CA VAL A 68 -0.53 10.10 18.26
C VAL A 68 -0.05 11.09 17.21
N ASP A 69 0.78 12.04 17.64
CA ASP A 69 1.53 12.91 16.73
C ASP A 69 2.44 12.05 15.83
N PRO A 70 2.26 12.05 14.50
CA PRO A 70 3.08 11.26 13.57
C PRO A 70 4.57 11.53 13.68
N HIS A 71 4.99 12.71 14.12
CA HIS A 71 6.41 13.03 14.30
C HIS A 71 7.02 12.38 15.55
N LYS A 72 6.18 11.83 16.44
CA LYS A 72 6.62 11.11 17.65
C LYS A 72 6.63 9.60 17.48
N MET A 73 6.17 9.06 16.34
CA MET A 73 6.23 7.62 16.10
C MET A 73 7.67 7.17 15.92
N ARG A 74 8.00 5.98 16.41
CA ARG A 74 9.30 5.37 16.12
C ARG A 74 9.24 4.69 14.77
N TYR A 75 9.88 5.29 13.78
CA TYR A 75 9.90 4.82 12.41
C TYR A 75 11.31 4.44 11.99
N VAL A 76 11.47 3.25 11.43
CA VAL A 76 12.73 2.76 10.84
C VAL A 76 12.51 2.61 9.34
N ALA A 77 13.22 3.43 8.58
CA ALA A 77 13.24 3.35 7.13
C ALA A 77 14.21 2.25 6.67
N PHE A 78 13.76 1.46 5.71
CA PHE A 78 14.57 0.46 5.00
C PHE A 78 14.62 0.82 3.51
N GLU A 79 15.51 0.16 2.75
CA GLU A 79 15.63 0.37 1.31
C GLU A 79 14.51 -0.35 0.51
N GLY A 80 13.68 -1.15 1.20
CA GLY A 80 12.55 -1.89 0.63
C GLY A 80 12.87 -3.38 0.44
N GLY A 81 12.24 -4.02 -0.56
CA GLY A 81 12.60 -5.38 -0.99
C GLY A 81 12.40 -6.49 0.05
N GLY A 82 11.52 -6.28 1.04
CA GLY A 82 11.27 -7.25 2.12
C GLY A 82 12.18 -7.11 3.35
N GLU A 83 13.10 -6.12 3.37
CA GLU A 83 13.91 -5.81 4.56
C GLU A 83 13.07 -5.51 5.82
N PRO A 84 11.97 -4.70 5.75
CA PRO A 84 11.12 -4.47 6.92
C PRO A 84 10.56 -5.77 7.51
N VAL A 85 10.15 -6.71 6.65
CA VAL A 85 9.59 -8.02 7.07
C VAL A 85 10.67 -8.87 7.72
N THR A 86 11.90 -8.84 7.21
CA THR A 86 13.05 -9.51 7.84
C THR A 86 13.35 -8.92 9.22
N ALA A 87 13.36 -7.59 9.34
CA ALA A 87 13.54 -6.89 10.61
C ALA A 87 12.43 -7.23 11.62
N LEU A 88 11.18 -7.36 11.15
CA LEU A 88 10.05 -7.79 11.97
C LEU A 88 10.26 -9.20 12.51
N MET A 89 10.65 -10.15 11.65
CA MET A 89 10.94 -11.53 12.07
C MET A 89 12.12 -11.61 13.06
N GLY A 90 13.13 -10.76 12.88
CA GLY A 90 14.26 -10.61 13.82
C GLY A 90 13.94 -9.81 15.09
N ASN A 91 12.70 -9.33 15.24
CA ASN A 91 12.25 -8.49 16.36
C ASN A 91 12.99 -7.14 16.50
N HIS A 92 13.60 -6.65 15.42
CA HIS A 92 14.24 -5.33 15.37
C HIS A 92 13.19 -4.21 15.24
N VAL A 93 12.04 -4.53 14.66
CA VAL A 93 10.82 -3.70 14.65
C VAL A 93 9.66 -4.55 15.17
N GLN A 94 8.63 -3.91 15.74
CA GLN A 94 7.47 -4.61 16.29
C GLN A 94 6.31 -4.67 15.29
N VAL A 95 6.31 -3.74 14.32
CA VAL A 95 5.27 -3.59 13.32
C VAL A 95 5.92 -3.34 11.96
N VAL A 96 5.32 -3.84 10.90
CA VAL A 96 5.62 -3.43 9.54
C VAL A 96 4.40 -2.75 8.94
N SER A 97 4.61 -1.57 8.36
CA SER A 97 3.67 -0.96 7.43
C SER A 97 4.28 -0.99 6.04
N GLY A 98 3.58 -1.57 5.09
CA GLY A 98 4.09 -1.80 3.75
C GLY A 98 2.96 -2.15 2.80
N ASP A 99 3.28 -2.93 1.78
CA ASP A 99 2.35 -3.38 0.76
C ASP A 99 1.99 -4.85 0.93
N LEU A 100 0.78 -5.25 0.55
CA LEU A 100 0.37 -6.65 0.63
C LEU A 100 1.17 -7.55 -0.30
N SER A 101 1.60 -7.05 -1.46
CA SER A 101 2.45 -7.83 -2.38
C SER A 101 3.76 -8.30 -1.73
N GLU A 102 4.32 -7.51 -0.80
CA GLU A 102 5.52 -7.87 -0.04
C GLU A 102 5.27 -9.02 0.95
N MET A 103 4.01 -9.23 1.32
CA MET A 103 3.60 -10.26 2.26
C MET A 103 3.34 -11.60 1.60
N VAL A 104 3.16 -11.65 0.28
CA VAL A 104 2.83 -12.88 -0.47
C VAL A 104 3.70 -14.07 -0.09
N PRO A 105 5.04 -13.96 0.02
CA PRO A 105 5.89 -15.09 0.41
C PRO A 105 5.63 -15.63 1.82
N TYR A 106 4.92 -14.86 2.65
CA TYR A 106 4.70 -15.12 4.08
C TYR A 106 3.24 -15.39 4.43
N LEU A 107 2.27 -15.14 3.55
CA LEU A 107 0.82 -15.31 3.82
C LEU A 107 0.43 -16.75 4.16
N GLY A 108 1.20 -17.75 3.71
CA GLY A 108 0.99 -19.16 4.04
C GLY A 108 1.70 -19.64 5.32
N GLY A 109 2.41 -18.76 6.02
CA GLY A 109 3.19 -19.12 7.21
C GLY A 109 2.61 -18.55 8.51
N ASP A 110 2.81 -19.26 9.61
CA ASP A 110 2.25 -18.91 10.92
C ASP A 110 3.08 -17.86 11.69
N LYS A 111 4.01 -17.17 11.02
CA LYS A 111 4.99 -16.27 11.66
C LYS A 111 4.53 -14.82 11.73
N ILE A 112 3.63 -14.40 10.84
CA ILE A 112 3.20 -13.01 10.71
C ILE A 112 1.68 -12.95 10.73
N ARG A 113 1.14 -11.94 11.41
CA ARG A 113 -0.29 -11.61 11.43
C ARG A 113 -0.46 -10.25 10.77
N VAL A 114 -1.21 -10.21 9.67
CA VAL A 114 -1.73 -8.96 9.11
C VAL A 114 -2.91 -8.52 9.99
N LEU A 115 -2.80 -7.34 10.61
CA LEU A 115 -3.83 -6.79 11.51
C LEU A 115 -4.91 -6.06 10.73
N ALA A 116 -4.53 -5.40 9.63
CA ALA A 116 -5.47 -4.73 8.75
C ALA A 116 -4.92 -4.58 7.33
N VAL A 117 -5.84 -4.61 6.38
CA VAL A 117 -5.63 -4.14 5.00
C VAL A 117 -6.26 -2.75 4.84
N PHE A 118 -5.60 -1.86 4.10
CA PHE A 118 -6.09 -0.51 3.81
C PHE A 118 -6.87 -0.51 2.49
N SER A 119 -7.97 -1.26 2.47
CA SER A 119 -8.91 -1.34 1.35
C SER A 119 -10.33 -1.00 1.82
N GLU A 120 -11.21 -0.62 0.88
CA GLU A 120 -12.62 -0.35 1.20
C GLU A 120 -13.35 -1.60 1.70
N ASN A 121 -13.06 -2.74 1.08
CA ASN A 121 -13.67 -4.03 1.38
C ASN A 121 -12.59 -5.08 1.59
N ARG A 122 -12.93 -6.18 2.27
CA ARG A 122 -12.04 -7.33 2.42
C ARG A 122 -11.61 -7.86 1.05
N LEU A 123 -10.35 -8.26 0.97
CA LEU A 123 -9.76 -8.79 -0.25
C LEU A 123 -10.05 -10.30 -0.40
N PRO A 124 -10.12 -10.83 -1.62
CA PRO A 124 -10.40 -12.24 -1.85
C PRO A 124 -9.21 -13.14 -1.48
N GLY A 125 -9.42 -14.45 -1.61
CA GLY A 125 -8.36 -15.46 -1.50
C GLY A 125 -7.84 -15.63 -0.07
N GLN A 126 -6.52 -15.77 0.08
CA GLN A 126 -5.86 -16.01 1.37
C GLN A 126 -6.07 -14.87 2.38
N LEU A 127 -6.48 -13.70 1.91
CA LEU A 127 -6.71 -12.50 2.74
C LEU A 127 -8.17 -12.30 3.13
N ALA A 128 -9.09 -13.18 2.71
CA ALA A 128 -10.53 -13.03 2.98
C ALA A 128 -10.87 -12.90 4.48
N ASN A 129 -10.04 -13.48 5.35
CA ASN A 129 -10.22 -13.43 6.80
C ASN A 129 -9.56 -12.21 7.45
N VAL A 130 -8.70 -11.48 6.74
CA VAL A 130 -8.04 -10.28 7.25
C VAL A 130 -9.04 -9.11 7.22
N PRO A 131 -9.34 -8.48 8.35
CA PRO A 131 -10.21 -7.31 8.37
C PRO A 131 -9.55 -6.10 7.69
N THR A 132 -10.37 -5.21 7.15
CA THR A 132 -9.92 -3.89 6.72
C THR A 132 -9.67 -2.99 7.94
N ALA A 133 -8.97 -1.88 7.74
CA ALA A 133 -8.90 -0.83 8.77
C ALA A 133 -10.28 -0.20 9.03
N LYS A 134 -11.11 -0.04 7.98
CA LYS A 134 -12.45 0.54 8.06
C LYS A 134 -13.40 -0.28 8.91
N GLU A 135 -13.42 -1.60 8.73
CA GLU A 135 -14.21 -2.53 9.57
C GLU A 135 -13.83 -2.44 11.06
N GLN A 136 -12.59 -2.02 11.35
CA GLN A 136 -12.08 -1.85 12.71
C GLN A 136 -12.26 -0.43 13.25
N GLY A 137 -12.97 0.45 12.54
CA GLY A 137 -13.29 1.81 12.97
C GLY A 137 -12.28 2.89 12.54
N TYR A 138 -11.32 2.54 11.68
CA TYR A 138 -10.28 3.45 11.22
C TYR A 138 -10.43 3.71 9.72
N ASP A 139 -10.92 4.90 9.36
CA ASP A 139 -11.15 5.27 7.95
C ASP A 139 -9.84 5.49 7.17
N LEU A 140 -9.18 4.40 6.80
CA LEU A 140 -7.91 4.38 6.09
C LEU A 140 -8.00 3.42 4.91
N VAL A 141 -7.81 3.97 3.71
CA VAL A 141 -7.77 3.26 2.44
C VAL A 141 -6.54 3.74 1.69
N TRP A 142 -5.75 2.79 1.18
CA TRP A 142 -4.47 3.06 0.52
C TRP A 142 -4.24 2.09 -0.65
N PRO A 143 -4.99 2.25 -1.77
CA PRO A 143 -4.71 1.53 -3.00
C PRO A 143 -3.43 2.06 -3.64
N ILE A 144 -2.64 1.17 -4.22
CA ILE A 144 -1.42 1.52 -4.94
C ILE A 144 -1.53 0.94 -6.34
N ILE A 145 -1.75 1.81 -7.31
CA ILE A 145 -1.89 1.38 -8.70
C ILE A 145 -0.51 1.02 -9.24
N ARG A 146 -0.35 -0.22 -9.69
CA ARG A 146 0.83 -0.68 -10.42
C ARG A 146 0.50 -0.61 -11.91
N GLY A 147 1.41 -0.07 -12.71
CA GLY A 147 1.12 0.10 -14.13
C GLY A 147 2.27 0.68 -14.93
N PHE A 148 1.96 0.97 -16.18
CA PHE A 148 2.86 1.54 -17.17
C PHE A 148 2.39 2.92 -17.61
N TYR A 149 3.36 3.73 -18.01
CA TYR A 149 3.15 5.00 -18.69
C TYR A 149 4.08 5.06 -19.90
N VAL A 150 3.79 5.98 -20.81
CA VAL A 150 4.66 6.29 -21.94
C VAL A 150 5.06 7.76 -21.92
N GLY A 151 6.08 8.11 -22.71
CA GLY A 151 6.53 9.49 -22.85
C GLY A 151 5.41 10.40 -23.42
N PRO A 152 5.44 11.70 -23.09
CA PRO A 152 4.34 12.62 -23.43
C PRO A 152 4.26 12.91 -24.94
N LYS A 153 5.32 12.59 -25.70
CA LYS A 153 5.43 12.79 -27.14
C LYS A 153 5.19 11.53 -27.97
N VAL A 154 4.83 10.41 -27.33
CA VAL A 154 4.42 9.20 -28.07
C VAL A 154 3.17 9.52 -28.89
N SER A 155 3.13 9.05 -30.14
CA SER A 155 2.01 9.34 -31.05
C SER A 155 0.71 8.75 -30.51
N ASP A 156 -0.43 9.34 -30.86
CA ASP A 156 -1.73 8.81 -30.44
C ASP A 156 -2.02 7.43 -31.02
N ALA A 157 -1.51 7.14 -32.22
CA ALA A 157 -1.61 5.82 -32.82
C ALA A 157 -0.86 4.76 -32.00
N ASP A 158 0.40 5.04 -31.61
CA ASP A 158 1.19 4.11 -30.80
C ASP A 158 0.61 3.96 -29.38
N TYR A 159 0.14 5.07 -28.79
CA TYR A 159 -0.53 5.03 -27.50
C TYR A 159 -1.78 4.15 -27.55
N GLN A 160 -2.64 4.34 -28.55
CA GLN A 160 -3.87 3.55 -28.69
C GLN A 160 -3.58 2.08 -28.95
N TRP A 161 -2.56 1.78 -29.76
CA TRP A 161 -2.12 0.41 -29.99
C TRP A 161 -1.74 -0.30 -28.68
N TRP A 162 -1.00 0.38 -27.80
CA TRP A 162 -0.65 -0.15 -26.48
C TRP A 162 -1.88 -0.29 -25.58
N VAL A 163 -2.78 0.69 -25.55
CA VAL A 163 -4.02 0.63 -24.77
C VAL A 163 -4.83 -0.62 -25.17
N ASP A 164 -5.02 -0.84 -26.46
CA ASP A 164 -5.78 -1.99 -26.95
C ASP A 164 -5.07 -3.32 -26.66
N THR A 165 -3.73 -3.32 -26.69
CA THR A 165 -2.92 -4.48 -26.33
C THR A 165 -3.08 -4.84 -24.85
N PHE A 166 -2.98 -3.86 -23.94
CA PHE A 166 -3.19 -4.11 -22.51
C PHE A 166 -4.62 -4.53 -22.18
N LYS A 167 -5.63 -3.92 -22.84
CA LYS A 167 -7.03 -4.36 -22.69
C LYS A 167 -7.19 -5.84 -23.04
N LYS A 168 -6.60 -6.30 -24.14
CA LYS A 168 -6.64 -7.73 -24.52
C LYS A 168 -5.87 -8.60 -23.53
N LEU A 169 -4.68 -8.17 -23.12
CA LEU A 169 -3.83 -8.90 -22.16
C LEU A 169 -4.55 -9.11 -20.83
N GLN A 170 -5.20 -8.08 -20.28
CA GLN A 170 -5.89 -8.14 -19.00
C GLN A 170 -7.05 -9.17 -18.98
N GLN A 171 -7.60 -9.51 -20.14
CA GLN A 171 -8.67 -10.51 -20.25
C GLN A 171 -8.15 -11.94 -20.24
N THR A 172 -6.86 -12.18 -20.43
CA THR A 172 -6.31 -13.55 -20.47
C THR A 172 -6.20 -14.16 -19.08
N ASP A 173 -6.44 -15.47 -18.99
CA ASP A 173 -6.32 -16.20 -17.73
C ASP A 173 -4.87 -16.29 -17.27
N GLU A 174 -3.91 -16.33 -18.19
CA GLU A 174 -2.48 -16.25 -17.87
C GLU A 174 -2.15 -14.94 -17.17
N PHE A 175 -2.67 -13.80 -17.64
CA PHE A 175 -2.42 -12.51 -17.01
C PHE A 175 -3.02 -12.46 -15.61
N LYS A 176 -4.29 -12.87 -15.46
CA LYS A 176 -4.97 -12.94 -14.15
C LYS A 176 -4.17 -13.80 -13.17
N LYS A 177 -3.70 -14.98 -13.60
CA LYS A 177 -2.84 -15.86 -12.80
C LYS A 177 -1.52 -15.19 -12.42
N GLN A 178 -0.87 -14.49 -13.35
CA GLN A 178 0.38 -13.77 -13.07
C GLN A 178 0.20 -12.59 -12.11
N ARG A 179 -0.94 -11.89 -12.19
CA ARG A 179 -1.35 -10.82 -11.28
C ARG A 179 -1.53 -11.37 -9.86
N ASP A 180 -2.32 -12.44 -9.72
CA ASP A 180 -2.62 -13.06 -8.43
C ASP A 180 -1.35 -13.63 -7.77
N LEU A 181 -0.46 -14.26 -8.54
CA LEU A 181 0.82 -14.78 -8.03
C LEU A 181 1.75 -13.69 -7.46
N ARG A 182 1.54 -12.43 -7.83
CA ARG A 182 2.30 -11.27 -7.33
C ARG A 182 1.56 -10.55 -6.19
N GLY A 183 0.42 -11.07 -5.74
CA GLY A 183 -0.41 -10.44 -4.72
C GLY A 183 -1.04 -9.13 -5.16
N LEU A 184 -1.20 -8.95 -6.47
CA LEU A 184 -1.93 -7.81 -7.01
C LEU A 184 -3.40 -8.17 -7.20
N PHE A 185 -4.26 -7.17 -7.09
CA PHE A 185 -5.71 -7.30 -7.20
C PHE A 185 -6.19 -6.64 -8.48
N GLU A 186 -7.38 -7.06 -8.92
CA GLU A 186 -8.00 -6.52 -10.12
C GLU A 186 -8.21 -5.02 -10.03
N PHE A 187 -7.70 -4.33 -11.05
CA PHE A 187 -7.89 -2.92 -11.29
C PHE A 187 -7.61 -2.72 -12.77
N ASP A 188 -8.65 -2.75 -13.59
CA ASP A 188 -8.53 -2.87 -15.05
C ASP A 188 -8.83 -1.52 -15.72
N MET A 189 -8.08 -0.49 -15.34
CA MET A 189 -8.14 0.82 -16.00
C MET A 189 -7.00 0.97 -17.00
N THR A 190 -7.32 1.49 -18.19
CA THR A 190 -6.36 1.77 -19.26
C THR A 190 -6.67 3.10 -19.94
N GLY A 191 -5.71 3.63 -20.67
CA GLY A 191 -5.88 4.83 -21.46
C GLY A 191 -6.19 6.07 -20.61
N GLN A 192 -7.04 6.95 -21.16
CA GLN A 192 -7.45 8.20 -20.53
C GLN A 192 -8.05 8.00 -19.14
N GLN A 193 -8.80 6.92 -18.93
CA GLN A 193 -9.43 6.64 -17.63
C GLN A 193 -8.38 6.49 -16.52
N LEU A 194 -7.28 5.79 -16.82
CA LEU A 194 -6.17 5.65 -15.88
C LEU A 194 -5.42 6.97 -15.69
N ASP A 195 -5.19 7.70 -16.78
CA ASP A 195 -4.51 9.01 -16.75
C ASP A 195 -5.22 10.01 -15.84
N ASP A 196 -6.54 10.15 -16.01
CA ASP A 196 -7.38 11.01 -15.18
C ASP A 196 -7.38 10.55 -13.72
N TYR A 197 -7.50 9.23 -13.49
CA TYR A 197 -7.48 8.65 -12.15
C TYR A 197 -6.17 8.97 -11.41
N VAL A 198 -5.02 8.73 -12.05
CA VAL A 198 -3.71 8.94 -11.41
C VAL A 198 -3.45 10.43 -11.16
N LYS A 199 -3.80 11.31 -12.11
CA LYS A 199 -3.70 12.76 -11.92
C LYS A 199 -4.53 13.25 -10.74
N LYS A 200 -5.73 12.72 -10.57
CA LYS A 200 -6.56 13.00 -9.40
C LYS A 200 -5.88 12.51 -8.11
N GLN A 201 -5.44 11.25 -8.07
CA GLN A 201 -4.77 10.69 -6.88
C GLN A 201 -3.52 11.48 -6.48
N VAL A 202 -2.68 11.89 -7.43
CA VAL A 202 -1.50 12.72 -7.14
C VAL A 202 -1.88 14.07 -6.53
N THR A 203 -3.00 14.64 -6.95
CA THR A 203 -3.53 15.89 -6.37
C THR A 203 -3.97 15.65 -4.93
N ASP A 204 -4.79 14.62 -4.69
CA ASP A 204 -5.29 14.26 -3.36
C ASP A 204 -4.12 13.97 -2.39
N TYR A 205 -3.10 13.21 -2.82
CA TYR A 205 -1.91 12.92 -2.00
C TYR A 205 -1.08 14.15 -1.70
N ARG A 206 -0.99 15.10 -2.63
CA ARG A 206 -0.27 16.37 -2.38
C ARG A 206 -0.96 17.18 -1.30
N GLU A 207 -2.29 17.22 -1.29
CA GLU A 207 -3.06 17.89 -0.23
C GLU A 207 -2.84 17.23 1.13
N GLN A 208 -2.86 15.89 1.18
CA GLN A 208 -2.54 15.15 2.40
C GLN A 208 -1.12 15.44 2.88
N ALA A 209 -0.12 15.36 2.00
CA ALA A 209 1.27 15.65 2.36
C ALA A 209 1.46 17.08 2.90
N LYS A 210 0.72 18.07 2.39
CA LYS A 210 0.70 19.44 2.94
C LYS A 210 0.14 19.48 4.36
N ALA A 211 -0.93 18.73 4.64
CA ALA A 211 -1.50 18.64 5.97
C ALA A 211 -0.52 18.06 7.02
N PHE A 212 0.43 17.22 6.58
CA PHE A 212 1.53 16.72 7.40
C PHE A 212 2.79 17.62 7.39
N GLY A 213 2.74 18.80 6.75
CA GLY A 213 3.90 19.69 6.64
C GLY A 213 5.05 19.15 5.78
N LEU A 214 4.81 18.13 4.96
CA LEU A 214 5.82 17.47 4.13
C LEU A 214 5.95 18.07 2.72
N ALA A 215 4.98 18.87 2.31
CA ALA A 215 4.97 19.55 1.01
C ALA A 215 4.61 21.03 1.18
N LYS A 216 5.14 21.87 0.28
CA LYS A 216 4.77 23.29 0.17
C LYS A 216 3.54 23.46 -0.71
#